data_AF-T1GH52-F1
#
_entry.id   AF-T1GH52-F1
#
_cell.length_a   1.000
_cell.length_b   1.000
_cell.length_c   1.000
_cell.angle_alpha   90.00
_cell.angle_beta   90.00
_cell.angle_gamma   90.00
#
_symmetry.space_group_name_H-M   'P 1'
#
loop_
_entity.id
_entity.type
_entity.pdbx_description
1 polymer ?
#
loop_
_entity_poly.entity_id
_entity_poly.type
_entity_poly.pdbx_seq_one_letter_code
_entity_poly.pdbx_strand_id
1 'polypeptide(L)'
;MCKRNARNQSKYCSDECGLILASNRIFQILPQRLQEWNFSQCKAELENMKQLEENRKKQNMVKMTLKNLEERHNKLDAILETVKTLRYDSQVKETTEPEDEQSMYCITCGHEIHSKTAIRHMEKCFNKYESQSSFGSVFQTKMEGRSMFCDYYNPASKTYCKRLKVLCPEHSKAPKITETDICGCPLNDAVIQKTEEFCRAQKKSCFKHHMWEKIRRAEIDMECVRQMMKIDELLEQERQIRYSMTSRAGVLGLLLHSTLNHDLMEELRKQQQQLQKN
;
A
#
# COMPACT_ATOMS: atom_id res chain seq x y z
N MET A 1 -17.85 -36.00 -43.25
CA MET A 1 -16.84 -36.62 -42.36
C MET A 1 -15.71 -37.21 -43.21
N CYS A 2 -14.45 -37.09 -42.77
CA CYS A 2 -13.28 -37.75 -43.42
C CYS A 2 -13.51 -39.27 -43.43
N LYS A 3 -13.33 -39.93 -44.58
CA LYS A 3 -13.43 -41.40 -44.72
C LYS A 3 -12.06 -42.10 -44.74
N ARG A 4 -10.95 -41.35 -44.60
CA ARG A 4 -9.58 -41.87 -44.63
C ARG A 4 -9.17 -42.36 -43.23
N ASN A 5 -8.34 -43.40 -43.17
CA ASN A 5 -7.80 -43.92 -41.91
C ASN A 5 -6.88 -42.91 -41.20
N ALA A 6 -6.81 -43.00 -39.88
CA ALA A 6 -5.93 -42.17 -39.07
C ALA A 6 -4.45 -42.50 -39.33
N ARG A 7 -3.57 -41.51 -39.21
CA ARG A 7 -2.10 -41.72 -39.28
C ARG A 7 -1.62 -42.48 -38.03
N ASN A 8 -0.50 -43.19 -38.15
CA ASN A 8 0.15 -43.84 -37.00
C ASN A 8 0.43 -42.79 -35.90
N GLN A 9 0.05 -43.12 -34.66
CA GLN A 9 0.11 -42.23 -33.47
C GLN A 9 -0.77 -40.97 -33.52
N SER A 10 -1.71 -40.85 -34.47
CA SER A 10 -2.65 -39.73 -34.55
C SER A 10 -4.10 -40.20 -34.50
N LYS A 11 -5.01 -39.33 -34.05
CA LYS A 11 -6.46 -39.56 -34.12
C LYS A 11 -7.07 -39.12 -35.45
N TYR A 12 -6.28 -38.52 -36.34
CA TYR A 12 -6.77 -37.86 -37.56
C TYR A 12 -6.06 -38.35 -38.82
N CYS A 13 -6.80 -38.32 -39.95
CA CYS A 13 -6.31 -38.70 -41.27
C CYS A 13 -5.27 -37.69 -41.83
N SER A 14 -5.33 -36.41 -41.42
CA SER A 14 -4.34 -35.35 -41.69
C SER A 14 -4.50 -34.21 -40.66
N ASP A 15 -3.53 -33.29 -40.59
CA ASP A 15 -3.63 -32.09 -39.74
C ASP A 15 -4.79 -31.19 -40.17
N GLU A 16 -4.99 -31.03 -41.47
CA GLU A 16 -6.12 -30.31 -42.05
C GLU A 16 -7.47 -30.90 -41.59
N CYS A 17 -7.61 -32.23 -41.60
CA CYS A 17 -8.83 -32.86 -41.13
C CYS A 17 -9.04 -32.73 -39.61
N GLY A 18 -7.96 -32.69 -38.82
CA GLY A 18 -8.01 -32.37 -37.39
C GLY A 18 -8.46 -30.93 -37.13
N LEU A 19 -7.93 -29.97 -37.89
CA LEU A 19 -8.29 -28.55 -37.82
C LEU A 19 -9.75 -28.31 -38.25
N ILE A 20 -10.21 -28.93 -39.33
CA ILE A 20 -11.60 -28.85 -39.79
C ILE A 20 -12.55 -29.40 -38.71
N LEU A 21 -12.21 -30.54 -38.09
CA LEU A 21 -13.02 -31.10 -37.02
C LEU A 21 -13.07 -30.19 -35.78
N ALA A 22 -11.93 -29.63 -35.38
CA ALA A 22 -11.86 -28.70 -34.26
C ALA A 22 -12.66 -27.42 -34.53
N SER A 23 -12.53 -26.86 -35.74
CA SER A 23 -13.27 -25.69 -36.19
C SER A 23 -14.78 -25.94 -36.20
N ASN A 24 -15.24 -27.08 -36.74
CA ASN A 24 -16.65 -27.45 -36.73
C ASN A 24 -17.19 -27.60 -35.29
N ARG A 25 -16.41 -28.19 -34.38
CA ARG A 25 -16.80 -28.28 -32.96
C ARG A 25 -16.91 -26.91 -32.30
N ILE A 26 -16.00 -25.98 -32.59
CA ILE A 26 -16.09 -24.61 -32.09
C ILE A 26 -17.38 -23.96 -32.60
N PHE A 27 -17.66 -24.00 -33.90
CA PHE A 27 -18.85 -23.34 -34.45
C PHE A 27 -20.17 -23.99 -34.05
N GLN A 28 -20.21 -25.30 -33.82
CA GLN A 28 -21.46 -26.00 -33.48
C GLN A 28 -21.72 -26.04 -31.97
N ILE A 29 -20.69 -26.23 -31.15
CA ILE A 29 -20.84 -26.48 -29.71
C ILE A 29 -20.70 -25.18 -28.93
N LEU A 30 -19.71 -24.33 -29.26
CA LEU A 30 -19.39 -23.16 -28.44
C LEU A 30 -20.56 -22.17 -28.32
N PRO A 31 -21.35 -21.83 -29.38
CA PRO A 31 -22.45 -20.87 -29.24
C PRO A 31 -23.51 -21.32 -28.23
N GLN A 32 -23.90 -22.60 -28.26
CA GLN A 32 -24.87 -23.14 -27.31
C GLN A 32 -24.32 -23.13 -25.89
N ARG A 33 -23.04 -23.51 -25.70
CA ARG A 33 -22.39 -23.49 -24.38
C ARG A 33 -22.23 -22.09 -23.81
N LEU A 34 -21.97 -21.11 -24.68
CA LEU A 34 -21.86 -19.71 -24.28
C LEU A 34 -23.22 -19.14 -23.89
N GLN A 35 -24.29 -19.53 -24.57
CA GLN A 35 -25.66 -19.23 -24.16
C GLN A 35 -25.98 -19.85 -22.79
N GLU A 36 -25.78 -21.17 -22.62
CA GLU A 36 -25.97 -21.87 -21.34
C GLU A 36 -25.20 -21.19 -20.21
N TRP A 37 -23.92 -20.87 -20.42
CA TRP A 37 -23.08 -20.16 -19.47
C TRP A 37 -23.62 -18.78 -19.08
N ASN A 38 -24.12 -18.01 -20.05
CA ASN A 38 -24.71 -16.70 -19.79
C ASN A 38 -26.01 -16.79 -18.96
N PHE A 39 -26.77 -17.87 -19.10
CA PHE A 39 -27.98 -18.09 -18.32
C PHE A 39 -27.68 -18.64 -16.91
N SER A 40 -26.68 -19.49 -16.76
CA SER A 40 -26.30 -20.04 -15.45
C SER A 40 -25.19 -19.23 -14.79
N GLN A 41 -25.56 -18.22 -13.99
CA GLN A 41 -24.56 -17.54 -13.16
C GLN A 41 -24.09 -18.49 -12.06
N CYS A 42 -22.87 -19.01 -12.17
CA CYS A 42 -22.38 -19.96 -11.18
C CYS A 42 -22.19 -19.25 -9.82
N LYS A 43 -22.45 -19.97 -8.71
CA LYS A 43 -22.31 -19.43 -7.35
C LYS A 43 -20.90 -18.87 -7.08
N ALA A 44 -19.88 -19.47 -7.69
CA ALA A 44 -18.51 -18.99 -7.60
C ALA A 44 -18.32 -17.62 -8.28
N GLU A 45 -19.03 -17.34 -9.37
CA GLU A 45 -18.98 -16.04 -10.06
C GLU A 45 -19.65 -14.95 -9.22
N LEU A 46 -20.80 -15.24 -8.63
CA LEU A 46 -21.48 -14.34 -7.69
C LEU A 46 -20.57 -13.98 -6.50
N GLU A 47 -19.89 -14.97 -5.93
CA GLU A 47 -18.96 -14.75 -4.82
C GLU A 47 -17.75 -13.91 -5.25
N ASN A 48 -17.16 -14.18 -6.42
CA ASN A 48 -16.07 -13.36 -6.97
C ASN A 48 -16.51 -11.91 -7.20
N MET A 49 -17.71 -11.68 -7.73
CA MET A 49 -18.25 -10.34 -7.93
C MET A 49 -18.41 -9.59 -6.61
N LYS A 50 -18.93 -10.27 -5.57
CA LYS A 50 -19.04 -9.70 -4.23
C LYS A 50 -17.66 -9.34 -3.66
N GLN A 51 -16.68 -10.24 -3.79
CA GLN A 51 -15.30 -9.99 -3.35
C GLN A 51 -14.66 -8.82 -4.10
N LEU A 52 -14.91 -8.67 -5.40
CA LEU A 52 -14.45 -7.50 -6.17
C LEU A 52 -15.08 -6.20 -5.66
N GLU A 53 -16.36 -6.20 -5.31
CA GLU A 53 -17.03 -5.02 -4.76
C GLU A 53 -16.47 -4.65 -3.38
N GLU A 54 -16.26 -5.63 -2.50
CA GLU A 54 -15.61 -5.41 -1.20
C GLU A 54 -14.17 -4.90 -1.35
N ASN A 55 -13.42 -5.46 -2.31
CA ASN A 55 -12.06 -5.02 -2.60
C ASN A 55 -12.05 -3.58 -3.10
N ARG A 56 -12.97 -3.19 -4.00
CA ARG A 56 -13.15 -1.79 -4.43
C ARG A 56 -13.46 -0.85 -3.27
N LYS A 57 -14.32 -1.25 -2.32
CA LYS A 57 -14.62 -0.47 -1.11
C LYS A 57 -13.35 -0.27 -0.28
N LYS A 58 -12.57 -1.33 -0.04
CA LYS A 58 -11.29 -1.27 0.68
C LYS A 58 -10.29 -0.37 -0.03
N GLN A 59 -10.14 -0.48 -1.35
CA GLN A 59 -9.25 0.40 -2.13
C GLN A 59 -9.64 1.88 -2.00
N ASN A 60 -10.94 2.19 -2.04
CA ASN A 60 -11.43 3.56 -1.86
C ASN A 60 -11.17 4.09 -0.45
N MET A 61 -11.33 3.27 0.58
CA MET A 61 -10.98 3.64 1.95
C MET A 61 -9.50 3.96 2.09
N VAL A 62 -8.61 3.11 1.55
CA VAL A 62 -7.16 3.37 1.62
C VAL A 62 -6.78 4.64 0.88
N LYS A 63 -7.37 4.88 -0.31
CA LYS A 63 -7.18 6.15 -1.05
C LYS A 63 -7.63 7.37 -0.25
N MET A 64 -8.73 7.26 0.50
CA MET A 64 -9.20 8.33 1.37
C MET A 64 -8.22 8.57 2.55
N THR A 65 -7.73 7.50 3.17
CA THR A 65 -6.73 7.59 4.23
C THR A 65 -5.44 8.24 3.74
N LEU A 66 -4.95 7.88 2.55
CA LEU A 66 -3.77 8.52 1.95
C LEU A 66 -3.95 10.03 1.76
N LYS A 67 -5.13 10.47 1.29
CA LYS A 67 -5.44 11.91 1.19
C LYS A 67 -5.45 12.60 2.55
N ASN A 68 -6.02 11.97 3.57
CA ASN A 68 -6.01 12.51 4.94
C ASN A 68 -4.57 12.66 5.48
N LEU A 69 -3.70 11.67 5.22
CA LEU A 69 -2.29 11.74 5.61
C LEU A 69 -1.55 12.87 4.90
N GLU A 70 -1.83 13.11 3.62
CA GLU A 70 -1.29 14.25 2.88
C GLU A 70 -1.77 15.59 3.47
N GLU A 71 -3.05 15.73 3.82
CA GLU A 71 -3.56 16.91 4.52
C GLU A 71 -2.90 17.11 5.88
N ARG A 72 -2.73 16.03 6.65
CA ARG A 72 -2.05 16.07 7.96
C ARG A 72 -0.60 16.50 7.82
N HIS A 73 0.08 16.05 6.76
CA HIS A 73 1.42 16.50 6.42
C HIS A 73 1.44 18.01 6.09
N ASN A 74 0.52 18.48 5.25
CA ASN A 74 0.46 19.90 4.87
C ASN A 74 0.15 20.80 6.08
N LYS A 75 -0.72 20.34 6.99
CA LYS A 75 -0.98 21.03 8.27
C LYS A 75 0.27 21.12 9.13
N LEU A 76 1.06 20.05 9.21
CA LEU A 76 2.32 20.05 9.95
C LEU A 76 3.32 21.04 9.35
N ASP A 77 3.48 21.06 8.02
CA ASP A 77 4.35 22.03 7.36
C ASP A 77 3.85 23.48 7.58
N ALA A 78 2.54 23.73 7.53
CA ALA A 78 1.97 25.05 7.83
C ALA A 78 2.25 25.50 9.27
N ILE A 79 2.08 24.62 10.25
CA ILE A 79 2.43 24.91 11.65
C ILE A 79 3.91 25.30 11.76
N LEU A 80 4.80 24.58 11.07
CA LEU A 80 6.23 24.84 11.11
C LEU A 80 6.61 26.17 10.47
N GLU A 81 5.92 26.57 9.40
CA GLU A 81 6.10 27.92 8.86
C GLU A 81 5.62 29.00 9.84
N THR A 82 4.47 28.82 10.50
CA THR A 82 4.01 29.75 11.55
C THR A 82 5.02 29.86 12.69
N VAL A 83 5.52 28.73 13.19
CA VAL A 83 6.50 28.67 14.28
C VAL A 83 7.80 29.39 13.93
N LYS A 84 8.28 29.30 12.68
CA LYS A 84 9.49 30.02 12.25
C LYS A 84 9.36 31.55 12.34
N THR A 85 8.14 32.08 12.23
CA THR A 85 7.90 33.53 12.34
C THR A 85 7.91 34.01 13.80
N LEU A 86 7.61 33.13 14.75
CA LEU A 86 7.57 33.43 16.17
C LEU A 86 8.99 33.63 16.72
N ARG A 87 9.14 34.54 17.68
CA ARG A 87 10.42 34.80 18.36
C ARG A 87 10.52 34.03 19.66
N TYR A 88 11.75 33.68 20.01
CA TYR A 88 12.10 33.09 21.29
C TYR A 88 11.71 34.01 22.46
N ASP A 89 11.11 33.42 23.48
CA ASP A 89 10.80 34.09 24.74
C ASP A 89 11.93 33.83 25.75
N SER A 90 12.76 34.85 26.00
CA SER A 90 13.92 34.75 26.89
C SER A 90 13.57 34.48 28.36
N GLN A 91 12.29 34.54 28.73
CA GLN A 91 11.83 34.35 30.10
C GLN A 91 11.45 32.90 30.42
N VAL A 92 11.29 32.02 29.43
CA VAL A 92 11.03 30.58 29.64
C VAL A 92 12.36 29.86 29.82
N LYS A 93 13.04 30.13 30.95
CA LYS A 93 14.02 29.18 31.49
C LYS A 93 13.21 28.01 32.00
N GLU A 94 13.50 26.80 31.51
CA GLU A 94 12.92 25.57 32.04
C GLU A 94 13.04 25.63 33.56
N THR A 95 11.90 25.59 34.24
CA THR A 95 11.85 25.39 35.68
C THR A 95 12.65 24.12 35.96
N THR A 96 13.80 24.28 36.58
CA THR A 96 14.57 23.21 37.20
C THR A 96 13.72 22.64 38.33
N GLU A 97 12.75 21.81 37.95
CA GLU A 97 12.11 20.87 38.87
C GLU A 97 13.22 19.95 39.41
N PRO A 98 13.18 19.62 40.72
CA PRO A 98 14.25 18.91 41.40
C PRO A 98 14.64 17.63 40.66
N GLU A 99 15.94 17.35 40.63
CA GLU A 99 16.53 16.18 39.98
C GLU A 99 16.09 14.89 40.66
N ASP A 100 14.95 14.34 40.25
CA ASP A 100 14.71 12.92 40.45
C ASP A 100 15.65 12.16 39.51
N GLU A 101 16.65 11.49 40.10
CA GLU A 101 17.62 10.60 39.46
C GLU A 101 16.94 9.34 38.91
N GLN A 102 15.94 9.50 38.04
CA GLN A 102 15.34 8.37 37.35
C GLN A 102 16.24 7.99 36.18
N SER A 103 16.95 6.87 36.30
CA SER A 103 17.68 6.24 35.21
C SER A 103 16.84 5.14 34.55
N MET A 104 17.12 4.85 33.29
CA MET A 104 16.51 3.75 32.53
C MET A 104 17.57 3.11 31.65
N TYR A 105 17.32 1.90 31.13
CA TYR A 105 18.26 1.23 30.23
C TYR A 105 17.92 1.51 28.75
N CYS A 106 18.94 1.75 27.93
CA CYS A 106 18.77 1.83 26.48
C CYS A 106 18.47 0.45 25.89
N ILE A 107 17.37 0.31 25.14
CA ILE A 107 17.01 -0.96 24.47
C ILE A 107 18.03 -1.37 23.40
N THR A 108 18.74 -0.42 22.79
CA THR A 108 19.69 -0.70 21.69
C THR A 108 21.08 -1.10 22.19
N CYS A 109 21.62 -0.44 23.22
CA CYS A 109 22.98 -0.72 23.70
C CYS A 109 23.06 -1.27 25.13
N GLY A 110 21.94 -1.40 25.84
CA GLY A 110 21.89 -1.93 27.21
C GLY A 110 22.48 -1.03 28.29
N HIS A 111 22.98 0.16 27.96
CA HIS A 111 23.58 1.06 28.94
C HIS A 111 22.52 1.81 29.74
N GLU A 112 22.83 2.09 31.01
CA GLU A 112 22.03 2.95 31.87
C GLU A 112 22.14 4.42 31.41
N ILE A 113 21.00 5.07 31.26
CA ILE A 113 20.84 6.42 30.72
C ILE A 113 19.88 7.24 31.58
N HIS A 114 20.20 8.52 31.79
CA HIS A 114 19.32 9.43 32.53
C HIS A 114 18.04 9.74 31.76
N SER A 115 16.88 9.69 32.43
CA SER A 115 15.55 9.88 31.80
C SER A 115 15.44 11.18 31.01
N LYS A 116 16.00 12.30 31.50
CA LYS A 116 16.01 13.60 30.80
C LYS A 116 16.72 13.56 29.43
N THR A 117 17.75 12.72 29.29
CA THR A 117 18.54 12.60 28.06
C THR A 117 18.24 11.34 27.25
N ALA A 118 17.30 10.53 27.72
CA ALA A 118 17.08 9.18 27.20
C ALA A 118 16.74 9.20 25.70
N ILE A 119 15.82 10.07 25.27
CA ILE A 119 15.42 10.20 23.86
C ILE A 119 16.62 10.58 22.97
N ARG A 120 17.48 11.48 23.44
CA ARG A 120 18.68 11.91 22.70
C ARG A 120 19.69 10.77 22.58
N HIS A 121 19.89 10.00 23.65
CA HIS A 121 20.74 8.82 23.59
C HIS A 121 20.15 7.77 22.64
N MET A 122 18.87 7.43 22.79
CA MET A 122 18.19 6.43 21.96
C MET A 122 18.29 6.78 20.48
N GLU A 123 18.10 8.04 20.09
CA GLU A 123 18.26 8.47 18.70
C GLU A 123 19.69 8.29 18.19
N LYS A 124 20.70 8.76 18.94
CA LYS A 124 22.11 8.62 18.54
C LYS A 124 22.55 7.15 18.48
N CYS A 125 22.12 6.36 19.46
CA CYS A 125 22.42 4.95 19.54
C CYS A 125 21.77 4.18 18.38
N PHE A 126 20.49 4.48 18.10
CA PHE A 126 19.79 3.92 16.95
C PHE A 126 20.48 4.29 15.64
N ASN A 127 20.79 5.56 15.40
CA ASN A 127 21.49 5.99 14.17
C ASN A 127 22.85 5.28 14.01
N LYS A 128 23.61 5.12 15.11
CA LYS A 128 24.89 4.41 15.10
C LYS A 128 24.73 2.94 14.74
N TYR A 129 23.74 2.25 15.30
CA TYR A 129 23.50 0.84 15.03
C TYR A 129 22.95 0.64 13.60
N GLU A 130 21.94 1.43 13.24
CA GLU A 130 21.26 1.35 11.95
C GLU A 130 22.24 1.65 10.80
N SER A 131 23.13 2.64 10.94
CA SER A 131 24.15 2.96 9.91
C SER A 131 25.13 1.82 9.56
N GLN A 132 25.19 0.75 10.35
CA GLN A 132 26.05 -0.41 10.06
C GLN A 132 25.46 -1.35 9.00
N SER A 133 24.15 -1.29 8.80
CA SER A 133 23.46 -2.04 7.74
C SER A 133 23.13 -1.10 6.58
N SER A 134 23.35 -1.55 5.35
CA SER A 134 22.92 -0.82 4.17
C SER A 134 21.61 -1.41 3.64
N PHE A 135 20.57 -0.59 3.58
CA PHE A 135 19.28 -0.95 2.98
C PHE A 135 19.12 -0.22 1.65
N GLY A 136 19.18 -0.97 0.55
CA GLY A 136 19.01 -0.41 -0.77
C GLY A 136 18.50 -1.41 -1.79
N SER A 137 17.98 -0.90 -2.91
CA SER A 137 17.61 -1.71 -4.06
C SER A 137 18.14 -1.10 -5.36
N VAL A 138 18.21 -1.90 -6.41
CA VAL A 138 18.73 -1.47 -7.73
C VAL A 138 17.81 -0.43 -8.39
N PHE A 139 16.53 -0.40 -8.00
CA PHE A 139 15.53 0.46 -8.62
C PHE A 139 15.22 1.66 -7.76
N GLN A 140 15.15 2.85 -8.36
CA GLN A 140 14.64 4.05 -7.70
C GLN A 140 13.13 3.94 -7.45
N THR A 141 12.65 4.41 -6.29
CA THR A 141 11.21 4.45 -6.04
C THR A 141 10.58 5.58 -6.85
N LYS A 142 9.91 5.24 -7.96
CA LYS A 142 9.12 6.20 -8.73
C LYS A 142 7.70 6.20 -8.19
N MET A 143 7.43 7.05 -7.20
CA MET A 143 6.08 7.26 -6.68
C MET A 143 5.49 8.55 -7.26
N GLU A 144 4.21 8.53 -7.61
CA GLU A 144 3.46 9.76 -7.89
C GLU A 144 3.28 10.53 -6.57
N GLY A 145 3.74 11.78 -6.54
CA GLY A 145 3.67 12.64 -5.36
C GLY A 145 5.01 12.78 -4.63
N ARG A 146 4.96 12.79 -3.29
CA ARG A 146 6.10 13.12 -2.43
C ARG A 146 7.00 11.91 -2.20
N SER A 147 8.31 12.11 -2.40
CA SER A 147 9.33 11.09 -2.13
C SER A 147 9.51 10.87 -0.61
N MET A 148 8.96 9.75 -0.11
CA MET A 148 9.09 9.30 1.30
C MET A 148 10.39 8.54 1.55
N PHE A 149 10.95 7.90 0.52
CA PHE A 149 12.22 7.20 0.60
C PHE A 149 13.39 8.12 0.28
N CYS A 150 14.56 7.80 0.81
CA CYS A 150 15.77 8.57 0.58
C CYS A 150 16.20 8.54 -0.89
N ASP A 151 16.20 7.36 -1.51
CA ASP A 151 16.58 7.11 -2.90
C ASP A 151 17.91 7.77 -3.32
N TYR A 152 18.83 7.99 -2.38
CA TYR A 152 20.19 8.43 -2.68
C TYR A 152 20.94 7.27 -3.35
N TYR A 153 21.54 7.55 -4.51
CA TYR A 153 22.27 6.55 -5.28
C TYR A 153 23.68 6.37 -4.72
N ASN A 154 24.00 5.15 -4.30
CA ASN A 154 25.35 4.77 -3.93
C ASN A 154 26.08 4.19 -5.16
N PRO A 155 27.10 4.88 -5.71
CA PRO A 155 27.83 4.41 -6.88
C PRO A 155 28.66 3.15 -6.62
N ALA A 156 29.08 2.90 -5.37
CA ALA A 156 29.90 1.73 -5.02
C ALA A 156 29.07 0.43 -5.05
N SER A 157 27.87 0.46 -4.48
CA SER A 157 26.97 -0.70 -4.45
C SER A 157 26.01 -0.76 -5.63
N LYS A 158 25.93 0.30 -6.46
CA LYS A 158 24.93 0.47 -7.53
C LYS A 158 23.48 0.30 -7.06
N THR A 159 23.21 0.76 -5.83
CA THR A 159 21.89 0.68 -5.20
C THR A 159 21.41 2.04 -4.73
N TYR A 160 20.09 2.23 -4.69
CA TYR A 160 19.40 3.38 -4.12
C TYR A 160 19.00 3.10 -2.68
N CYS A 161 19.23 4.05 -1.78
CA CYS A 161 18.85 3.93 -0.37
C CYS A 161 17.33 3.83 -0.18
N LYS A 162 16.84 2.79 0.50
CA LYS A 162 15.41 2.55 0.76
C LYS A 162 14.94 2.89 2.17
N ARG A 163 15.78 3.60 2.93
CA ARG A 163 15.34 4.17 4.21
C ARG A 163 14.37 5.32 3.97
N LEU A 164 13.47 5.54 4.94
CA LEU A 164 12.65 6.74 4.96
C LEU A 164 13.55 7.97 4.97
N LYS A 165 13.24 8.94 4.12
CA LYS A 165 14.02 10.17 3.91
C LYS A 165 14.23 10.93 5.22
N VAL A 166 13.18 11.03 6.03
CA VAL A 166 13.19 11.75 7.31
C VAL A 166 14.00 11.04 8.41
N LEU A 167 14.19 9.71 8.31
CA LEU A 167 14.93 8.91 9.28
C LEU A 167 16.30 8.43 8.80
N CYS A 168 16.65 8.63 7.53
CA CYS A 168 17.89 8.10 6.97
C CYS A 168 19.12 8.67 7.71
N PRO A 169 19.92 7.85 8.43
CA PRO A 169 21.06 8.34 9.21
C PRO A 169 22.22 8.80 8.32
N GLU A 170 22.32 8.28 7.09
CA GLU A 170 23.42 8.54 6.17
C GLU A 170 23.19 9.77 5.29
N HIS A 171 21.95 9.96 4.82
CA HIS A 171 21.65 10.90 3.74
C HIS A 171 20.61 11.97 4.13
N SER A 172 20.05 11.92 5.34
CA SER A 172 19.18 12.98 5.84
C SER A 172 20.02 14.16 6.31
N LYS A 173 19.86 15.31 5.65
CA LYS A 173 20.47 16.56 6.11
C LYS A 173 19.60 17.14 7.22
N ALA A 174 20.10 17.12 8.45
CA ALA A 174 19.45 17.84 9.54
C ALA A 174 19.36 19.34 9.19
N PRO A 175 18.20 19.99 9.37
CA PRO A 175 18.10 21.43 9.15
C PRO A 175 19.04 22.16 10.11
N LYS A 176 19.70 23.22 9.63
CA LYS A 176 20.57 24.07 10.46
C LYS A 176 19.70 24.80 11.48
N ILE A 177 19.79 24.40 12.75
CA ILE A 177 19.03 25.00 13.84
C ILE A 177 19.76 26.28 14.28
N THR A 178 19.12 27.44 14.12
CA THR A 178 19.61 28.71 14.63
C THR A 178 19.34 28.84 16.12
N GLU A 179 20.08 29.71 16.82
CA GLU A 179 19.90 29.92 18.27
C GLU A 179 18.56 30.57 18.63
N THR A 180 17.88 31.17 17.64
CA THR A 180 16.56 31.79 17.78
C THR A 180 15.41 30.83 17.50
N ASP A 181 15.69 29.59 17.06
CA ASP A 181 14.65 28.63 16.73
C ASP A 181 13.97 28.11 18.00
N ILE A 182 12.66 28.32 18.09
CA ILE A 182 11.83 27.75 19.13
C ILE A 182 11.43 26.31 18.80
N CYS A 183 11.08 25.53 19.82
CA CYS A 183 10.62 24.16 19.66
C CYS A 183 9.35 24.09 18.81
N GLY A 184 8.36 24.95 19.07
CA GLY A 184 7.15 25.02 18.26
C GLY A 184 6.20 23.82 18.36
N CYS A 185 6.43 22.89 19.29
CA CYS A 185 5.55 21.73 19.45
C CYS A 185 4.17 22.23 19.89
N PRO A 186 3.07 21.86 19.19
CA PRO A 186 1.73 22.17 19.67
C PRO A 186 1.50 21.44 21.00
N LEU A 187 1.13 22.17 22.05
CA LEU A 187 0.95 21.60 23.39
C LEU A 187 -0.42 20.94 23.58
N ASN A 188 -1.40 21.26 22.73
CA ASN A 188 -2.75 20.71 22.76
C ASN A 188 -3.03 19.87 21.51
N ASP A 189 -3.25 18.57 21.69
CA ASP A 189 -3.71 17.67 20.62
C ASP A 189 -5.24 17.57 20.53
N ALA A 190 -6.03 18.16 21.46
CA ALA A 190 -7.50 18.14 21.39
C ALA A 190 -8.21 19.25 22.22
N VAL A 191 -9.27 19.83 21.61
CA VAL A 191 -10.43 20.51 22.24
C VAL A 191 -10.24 21.97 22.73
N ILE A 192 -10.84 22.89 21.96
CA ILE A 192 -11.55 24.12 22.40
C ILE A 192 -10.75 25.06 23.33
N GLN A 193 -9.86 25.86 22.78
CA GLN A 193 -9.87 27.33 22.91
C GLN A 193 -8.72 27.92 22.10
N LYS A 194 -8.94 29.16 21.66
CA LYS A 194 -8.16 29.90 20.67
C LYS A 194 -6.87 30.44 21.29
N THR A 195 -6.01 29.56 21.80
CA THR A 195 -4.65 29.91 22.20
C THR A 195 -3.67 28.98 21.48
N GLU A 196 -2.93 29.56 20.54
CA GLU A 196 -1.81 28.91 19.84
C GLU A 196 -0.64 28.70 20.82
N GLU A 197 -0.83 27.77 21.76
CA GLU A 197 0.17 27.44 22.76
C GLU A 197 1.19 26.48 22.18
N PHE A 198 2.13 27.06 21.43
CA PHE A 198 3.34 26.38 21.01
C PHE A 198 4.37 26.36 22.13
N CYS A 199 5.16 25.28 22.21
CA CYS A 199 6.32 25.24 23.08
C CYS A 199 7.35 26.31 22.67
N ARG A 200 7.54 27.33 23.51
CA ARG A 200 8.47 28.45 23.28
C ARG A 200 9.91 28.19 23.73
N ALA A 201 10.20 27.00 24.28
CA ALA A 201 11.55 26.61 24.64
C ALA A 201 12.47 26.61 23.41
N GLN A 202 13.77 26.82 23.59
CA GLN A 202 14.71 26.74 22.48
C GLN A 202 14.74 25.31 21.92
N LYS A 203 14.78 25.18 20.60
CA LYS A 203 14.81 23.88 19.92
C LYS A 203 16.00 23.01 20.32
N LYS A 204 17.13 23.62 20.71
CA LYS A 204 18.33 22.94 21.20
C LYS A 204 18.22 22.44 22.63
N SER A 205 17.49 23.15 23.49
CA SER A 205 17.42 22.86 24.94
C SER A 205 16.16 22.09 25.33
N CYS A 206 15.12 22.03 24.49
CA CYS A 206 13.88 21.36 24.83
C CYS A 206 14.05 19.84 24.93
N PHE A 207 14.00 19.30 26.16
CA PHE A 207 14.06 17.86 26.40
C PHE A 207 12.70 17.17 26.21
N LYS A 208 11.60 17.88 26.50
CA LYS A 208 10.23 17.33 26.40
C LYS A 208 9.83 16.97 24.95
N HIS A 209 10.33 17.73 23.97
CA HIS A 209 9.95 17.60 22.56
C HIS A 209 11.16 17.48 21.63
N HIS A 210 12.14 16.65 22.01
CA HIS A 210 13.36 16.46 21.23
C HIS A 210 13.05 15.95 19.81
N MET A 211 13.26 16.81 18.80
CA MET A 211 13.00 16.57 17.38
C MET A 211 11.58 16.07 17.05
N TRP A 212 10.57 16.53 17.78
CA TRP A 212 9.17 16.15 17.56
C TRP A 212 8.74 16.28 16.08
N GLU A 213 9.24 17.29 15.36
CA GLU A 213 8.96 17.50 13.93
C GLU A 213 9.41 16.32 13.06
N LYS A 214 10.61 15.81 13.33
CA LYS A 214 11.20 14.66 12.61
C LYS A 214 10.39 13.41 12.92
N ILE A 215 9.99 13.23 14.19
CA ILE A 215 9.19 12.09 14.64
C ILE A 215 7.78 12.12 14.03
N ARG A 216 7.10 13.28 14.04
CA ARG A 216 5.75 13.41 13.45
C ARG A 216 5.75 13.22 11.94
N ARG A 217 6.76 13.74 11.22
CA ARG A 217 6.91 13.44 9.78
C ARG A 217 7.16 11.95 9.55
N ALA A 218 8.01 11.32 10.35
CA ALA A 218 8.26 9.88 10.25
C ALA A 218 7.02 9.04 10.55
N GLU A 219 6.18 9.44 11.51
CA GLU A 219 4.90 8.79 11.81
C GLU A 219 3.97 8.80 10.59
N ILE A 220 3.82 9.97 9.94
CA ILE A 220 3.00 10.13 8.74
C ILE A 220 3.57 9.31 7.58
N ASP A 221 4.87 9.42 7.30
CA ASP A 221 5.53 8.70 6.21
C ASP A 221 5.42 7.17 6.40
N MET A 222 5.58 6.67 7.64
CA MET A 222 5.40 5.25 7.96
C MET A 222 3.97 4.78 7.69
N GLU A 223 2.97 5.58 8.06
CA GLU A 223 1.57 5.23 7.82
C GLU A 223 1.24 5.25 6.34
N CYS A 224 1.75 6.24 5.58
CA CYS A 224 1.63 6.26 4.13
C CYS A 224 2.21 4.99 3.49
N VAL A 225 3.40 4.54 3.91
CA VAL A 225 4.01 3.30 3.40
C VAL A 225 3.12 2.08 3.71
N ARG A 226 2.54 1.97 4.91
CA ARG A 226 1.61 0.88 5.26
C ARG A 226 0.38 0.88 4.36
N GLN A 227 -0.22 2.06 4.15
CA GLN A 227 -1.39 2.21 3.28
C GLN A 227 -1.06 1.86 1.82
N MET A 228 0.14 2.20 1.34
CA MET A 228 0.59 1.82 0.01
C MET A 228 0.76 0.31 -0.15
N MET A 229 1.43 -0.36 0.79
CA MET A 229 1.51 -1.83 0.81
C MET A 229 0.12 -2.44 0.81
N LYS A 230 -0.84 -1.82 1.51
CA LYS A 230 -2.22 -2.30 1.53
C LYS A 230 -2.92 -2.18 0.17
N ILE A 231 -2.69 -1.10 -0.57
CA ILE A 231 -3.21 -0.97 -1.94
C ILE A 231 -2.60 -2.03 -2.85
N ASP A 232 -1.30 -2.28 -2.77
CA ASP A 232 -0.63 -3.28 -3.61
C ASP A 232 -1.20 -4.68 -3.36
N GLU A 233 -1.41 -5.06 -2.10
CA GLU A 233 -2.10 -6.31 -1.73
C GLU A 233 -3.51 -6.40 -2.33
N LEU A 234 -4.29 -5.31 -2.24
CA LEU A 234 -5.65 -5.27 -2.74
C LEU A 234 -5.71 -5.37 -4.27
N LEU A 235 -4.78 -4.72 -4.98
CA LEU A 235 -4.67 -4.80 -6.44
C LEU A 235 -4.28 -6.21 -6.90
N GLU A 236 -3.39 -6.89 -6.16
CA GLU A 236 -3.02 -8.27 -6.47
C GLU A 236 -4.19 -9.24 -6.18
N GLN A 237 -4.93 -9.04 -5.09
CA GLN A 237 -6.16 -9.78 -4.82
C GLN A 237 -7.19 -9.60 -5.95
N GLU A 238 -7.36 -8.37 -6.45
CA GLU A 238 -8.25 -8.10 -7.57
C GLU A 238 -7.79 -8.81 -8.85
N ARG A 239 -6.48 -8.81 -9.13
CA ARG A 239 -5.89 -9.54 -10.27
C ARG A 239 -6.19 -11.04 -10.17
N GLN A 240 -5.99 -11.64 -9.00
CA GLN A 240 -6.24 -13.06 -8.77
C GLN A 240 -7.72 -13.43 -8.96
N ILE A 241 -8.64 -12.61 -8.45
CA ILE A 241 -10.09 -12.84 -8.63
C ILE A 241 -10.46 -12.74 -10.12
N ARG A 242 -9.99 -11.71 -10.83
CA ARG A 242 -10.24 -11.55 -12.27
C ARG A 242 -9.64 -12.69 -13.11
N TYR A 243 -8.45 -13.17 -12.75
CA TYR A 243 -7.84 -14.33 -13.37
C TYR A 243 -8.70 -15.58 -13.14
N SER A 244 -9.17 -15.79 -11.91
CA SER A 244 -10.07 -16.89 -11.56
C SER A 244 -11.38 -16.84 -12.37
N MET A 245 -12.00 -15.68 -12.52
CA MET A 245 -13.21 -15.50 -13.34
C MET A 245 -12.93 -15.82 -14.82
N THR A 246 -11.83 -15.30 -15.37
CA THR A 246 -11.43 -15.54 -16.77
C THR A 246 -11.13 -17.02 -17.03
N SER A 247 -10.46 -17.70 -16.09
CA SER A 247 -10.15 -19.12 -16.20
C SER A 247 -11.41 -20.00 -16.24
N ARG A 248 -12.52 -19.55 -15.62
CA ARG A 248 -13.81 -20.25 -15.66
C ARG A 248 -14.54 -20.04 -17.00
N ALA A 249 -14.47 -18.84 -17.56
CA ALA A 249 -15.07 -18.50 -18.85
C ALA A 249 -14.19 -18.87 -20.07
N GLY A 250 -13.13 -19.66 -19.89
CA GLY A 250 -12.24 -20.05 -20.98
C GLY A 250 -12.91 -20.97 -22.00
N VAL A 251 -12.70 -20.70 -23.30
CA VAL A 251 -13.26 -21.49 -24.43
C VAL A 251 -12.98 -22.98 -24.27
N LEU A 252 -11.78 -23.35 -23.83
CA LEU A 252 -11.42 -24.75 -23.58
C LEU A 252 -12.23 -25.37 -22.43
N GLY A 253 -12.48 -24.60 -21.36
CA GLY A 253 -13.31 -25.04 -20.24
C GLY A 253 -14.75 -25.30 -20.65
N LEU A 254 -15.34 -24.39 -21.44
CA LEU A 254 -16.70 -24.52 -21.99
C LEU A 254 -16.83 -25.72 -22.96
N LEU A 255 -15.75 -26.07 -23.67
CA LEU A 255 -15.74 -27.20 -24.60
C LEU A 255 -15.47 -28.55 -23.93
N LEU A 256 -14.70 -28.58 -22.83
CA LEU A 256 -14.29 -29.82 -22.16
C LEU A 256 -15.14 -30.18 -20.94
N HIS A 257 -15.74 -29.20 -20.27
CA HIS A 257 -16.52 -29.40 -19.06
C HIS A 257 -17.98 -29.05 -19.33
N SER A 258 -18.85 -30.05 -19.20
CA SER A 258 -20.29 -29.92 -19.38
C SER A 258 -20.99 -30.51 -18.17
N THR A 259 -21.69 -29.66 -17.43
CA THR A 259 -22.68 -30.08 -16.44
C THR A 259 -24.05 -29.77 -17.00
N LEU A 260 -24.91 -30.78 -17.11
CA LEU A 260 -26.30 -30.59 -17.55
C LEU A 260 -27.11 -30.04 -16.39
N ASN A 261 -27.62 -28.82 -16.53
CA ASN A 261 -28.62 -28.25 -15.62
C ASN A 261 -30.00 -28.45 -16.26
N HIS A 262 -30.79 -29.37 -15.71
CA HIS A 262 -32.11 -29.73 -16.24
C HIS A 262 -33.11 -28.57 -16.16
N ASP A 263 -33.02 -27.74 -15.11
CA ASP A 263 -33.92 -26.60 -14.90
C ASP A 263 -33.67 -25.52 -15.97
N LEU A 264 -32.40 -25.23 -16.26
CA LEU A 264 -31.97 -24.27 -17.29
C LEU A 264 -32.41 -24.69 -18.70
N MET A 265 -32.34 -25.99 -18.99
CA MET A 265 -32.77 -26.57 -20.27
C MET A 265 -34.28 -26.41 -20.48
N GLU A 266 -35.07 -26.46 -19.40
CA GLU A 266 -36.50 -26.26 -19.47
C GLU A 266 -36.86 -24.79 -19.75
N GLU A 267 -36.14 -23.84 -19.15
CA GLU A 267 -36.28 -22.40 -19.40
C GLU A 267 -35.87 -22.01 -20.83
N LEU A 268 -34.75 -22.54 -21.33
CA LEU A 268 -34.30 -22.33 -22.72
C LEU A 268 -35.33 -22.84 -23.73
N ARG A 269 -35.94 -24.00 -23.48
CA ARG A 269 -37.03 -24.55 -24.31
C ARG A 269 -38.25 -23.65 -24.30
N LYS A 270 -38.64 -23.12 -23.13
CA LYS A 270 -39.78 -22.18 -23.01
C LYS A 270 -39.55 -20.89 -23.80
N GLN A 271 -38.34 -20.31 -23.77
CA GLN A 271 -38.01 -19.12 -24.55
C GLN A 271 -37.96 -19.38 -26.06
N GLN A 272 -37.37 -20.50 -26.50
CA GLN A 272 -37.36 -20.86 -27.92
C GLN A 272 -38.77 -21.08 -28.48
N GLN A 273 -39.68 -21.65 -27.69
CA GLN A 273 -41.08 -21.81 -28.06
C GLN A 273 -41.84 -20.47 -28.12
N GLN A 274 -41.45 -19.48 -27.31
CA GLN A 274 -42.01 -18.12 -27.38
C GLN A 274 -41.52 -17.36 -28.62
N LEU A 275 -40.24 -17.50 -28.98
CA LEU A 275 -39.67 -16.87 -30.17
C LEU A 275 -40.17 -17.47 -31.50
N GLN A 276 -40.63 -18.72 -31.49
CA GLN A 276 -41.25 -19.37 -32.67
C GLN A 276 -42.75 -19.06 -32.83
N LYS A 277 -43.37 -18.42 -31.83
CA LYS A 277 -44.80 -18.05 -31.84
C LYS A 277 -45.05 -16.58 -32.22
N ASN A 278 -44.00 -15.79 -32.38
CA ASN A 278 -44.02 -14.43 -32.93
C ASN A 278 -43.36 -14.44 -34.32
#